data_AF-A0A420UTS9-F1
#
_entry.id   AF-A0A420UTS9-F1
#
_cell.length_a   1.000
_cell.length_b   1.000
_cell.length_c   1.000
_cell.angle_alpha   90.00
_cell.angle_beta   90.00
_cell.angle_gamma   90.00
#
_symmetry.space_group_name_H-M   'P 1'
#
loop_
_entity.id
_entity.type
_entity.pdbx_description
1 polymer ?
#
loop_
_entity_poly.entity_id
_entity_poly.type
_entity_poly.pdbx_seq_one_letter_code
_entity_poly.pdbx_strand_id
1 'polypeptide(L)'
;MSALSAVPDAVLMAVVVALAMLVAWTDSTVREWAQPWLRCRVVRPYLRLRAGLVREFAGRLIRDARDVLLPVVGDRVATDPYRIPLCITHWWKSLLATVPFRLLVFVVVPVVLLNGAAEVWILLESASSFRGSLSEARQELADAARLFVAEVGERIGAPVAGYLGDPLGSLGAVRVSAMLLLLLLALFLIARPLLASVLHSGTAVGEEVPSPPDSAAPGRRYWPVVVLVAAAVQSARACRTWETRSRLGTPPRVSLRVAERVIRRAYRTRNGSVRRHHKRHLRAHAARVVGALRAVEVRQDRDSDAAYRDLAVMLLTIAERYAEGRIGELLNEAELAGAEPVVDRAGLRFAAAGALVLGVLGAASWSGVPAEVMGPLLGVTVTTAVVVTYGIGIPRPSDLLDIVRGADRR
;
A
#
# COMPACT_ATOMS: atom_id res chain seq x y z
N MET A 1 19.74 39.34 28.76
CA MET A 1 18.39 38.92 28.31
C MET A 1 18.11 39.48 26.91
N SER A 2 18.83 39.05 25.88
CA SER A 2 18.80 39.72 24.57
C SER A 2 19.32 38.84 23.41
N ALA A 3 19.00 37.55 23.43
CA ALA A 3 19.44 36.58 22.41
C ALA A 3 18.35 35.57 21.97
N LEU A 4 17.08 35.80 22.33
CA LEU A 4 15.97 34.84 22.13
C LEU A 4 14.91 35.28 21.13
N SER A 5 15.08 36.43 20.46
CA SER A 5 14.06 37.02 19.56
C SER A 5 14.26 36.77 18.07
N ALA A 6 15.37 36.15 17.63
CA ALA A 6 15.75 36.02 16.21
C ALA A 6 15.45 34.65 15.56
N VAL A 7 14.92 33.68 16.32
CA VAL A 7 14.58 32.34 15.81
C VAL A 7 13.20 32.21 15.10
N PRO A 8 12.16 33.04 15.34
CA PRO A 8 10.83 32.74 14.81
C PRO A 8 10.74 32.80 13.27
N ASP A 9 11.48 33.70 12.62
CA ASP A 9 11.39 33.91 11.17
C ASP A 9 11.92 32.71 10.36
N ALA A 10 12.96 32.03 10.84
CA ALA A 10 13.52 30.84 10.17
C ALA A 10 12.56 29.63 10.27
N VAL A 11 11.92 29.44 11.43
CA VAL A 11 10.89 28.42 11.62
C VAL A 11 9.66 28.74 10.79
N LEU A 12 9.22 30.00 10.78
CA LEU A 12 8.12 30.48 9.95
C LEU A 12 8.43 30.25 8.47
N MET A 13 9.63 30.58 7.99
CA MET A 13 10.04 30.34 6.60
C MET A 13 10.13 28.87 6.24
N ALA A 14 10.68 28.01 7.10
CA ALA A 14 10.70 26.55 6.84
C ALA A 14 9.28 25.96 6.78
N VAL A 15 8.40 26.37 7.69
CA VAL A 15 6.99 25.98 7.72
C VAL A 15 6.22 26.54 6.52
N VAL A 16 6.48 27.80 6.13
CA VAL A 16 5.89 28.45 4.94
C VAL A 16 6.41 27.80 3.65
N VAL A 17 7.67 27.40 3.56
CA VAL A 17 8.20 26.66 2.39
C VAL A 17 7.61 25.25 2.34
N ALA A 18 7.50 24.56 3.48
CA ALA A 18 6.84 23.26 3.55
C ALA A 18 5.34 23.34 3.19
N LEU A 19 4.63 24.35 3.68
CA LEU A 19 3.24 24.65 3.32
C LEU A 19 3.09 25.11 1.87
N ALA A 20 4.00 25.93 1.34
CA ALA A 20 3.98 26.34 -0.06
C ALA A 20 4.27 25.15 -0.98
N MET A 21 5.16 24.23 -0.60
CA MET A 21 5.32 22.93 -1.28
C MET A 21 4.06 22.06 -1.15
N LEU A 22 3.41 22.04 0.02
CA LEU A 22 2.15 21.32 0.24
C LEU A 22 1.06 21.83 -0.72
N VAL A 23 0.87 23.14 -0.75
CA VAL A 23 -0.17 23.88 -1.47
C VAL A 23 0.09 23.88 -2.99
N ALA A 24 1.35 24.08 -3.43
CA ALA A 24 1.77 23.94 -4.83
C ALA A 24 1.72 22.51 -5.37
N TRP A 25 1.73 21.51 -4.48
CA TRP A 25 1.60 20.10 -4.85
C TRP A 25 0.13 19.67 -4.97
N THR A 26 -0.72 20.11 -4.04
CA THR A 26 -2.15 19.74 -4.03
C THR A 26 -2.97 20.46 -5.09
N ASP A 27 -2.68 21.73 -5.38
CA ASP A 27 -3.50 22.54 -6.25
C ASP A 27 -2.87 22.80 -7.63
N SER A 28 -3.65 22.63 -8.69
CA SER A 28 -3.24 22.96 -10.06
C SER A 28 -3.02 24.46 -10.26
N THR A 29 -3.81 25.30 -9.59
CA THR A 29 -3.76 26.77 -9.71
C THR A 29 -2.46 27.33 -9.11
N VAL A 30 -2.02 26.78 -7.99
CA VAL A 30 -0.75 27.20 -7.35
C VAL A 30 0.47 26.77 -8.17
N ARG A 31 0.38 25.75 -9.04
CA ARG A 31 1.48 25.44 -9.97
C ARG A 31 1.77 26.62 -10.88
N GLU A 32 0.75 27.36 -11.31
CA GLU A 32 0.90 28.52 -12.21
C GLU A 32 1.64 29.68 -11.53
N TRP A 33 1.37 29.91 -10.26
CA TRP A 33 1.97 30.99 -9.45
C TRP A 33 3.30 30.64 -8.77
N ALA A 34 3.60 29.36 -8.52
CA ALA A 34 4.85 28.94 -7.89
C ALA A 34 6.06 29.39 -8.74
N GLN A 35 6.89 30.28 -8.17
CA GLN A 35 7.92 31.04 -8.88
C GLN A 35 8.78 30.20 -9.84
N PRO A 36 9.25 30.80 -10.97
CA PRO A 36 10.16 30.13 -11.93
C PRO A 36 11.37 29.46 -11.26
N TRP A 37 11.91 30.06 -10.19
CA TRP A 37 13.01 29.53 -9.40
C TRP A 37 12.69 28.16 -8.77
N LEU A 38 11.53 28.04 -8.09
CA LEU A 38 11.08 26.83 -7.39
C LEU A 38 10.80 25.69 -8.40
N ARG A 39 10.18 26.03 -9.54
CA ARG A 39 10.01 25.10 -10.66
C ARG A 39 11.34 24.58 -11.19
N CYS A 40 12.35 25.44 -11.33
CA CYS A 40 13.65 25.09 -11.89
C CYS A 40 14.56 24.30 -10.94
N ARG A 41 14.67 24.69 -9.66
CA ARG A 41 15.57 24.03 -8.69
C ARG A 41 15.01 22.76 -8.08
N VAL A 42 13.73 22.70 -7.71
CA VAL A 42 13.17 21.55 -6.97
C VAL A 42 12.29 20.68 -7.86
N VAL A 43 11.29 21.27 -8.52
CA VAL A 43 10.26 20.50 -9.23
C VAL A 43 10.82 19.77 -10.45
N ARG A 44 11.67 20.42 -11.27
CA ARG A 44 12.27 19.81 -12.47
C ARG A 44 13.18 18.60 -12.13
N PRO A 45 14.17 18.69 -11.22
CA PRO A 45 14.98 17.53 -10.85
C PRO A 45 14.15 16.39 -10.26
N TYR A 46 13.21 16.68 -9.36
CA TYR A 46 12.33 15.68 -8.78
C TYR A 46 11.45 14.98 -9.84
N LEU A 47 10.88 15.71 -10.80
CA LEU A 47 10.10 15.11 -11.88
C LEU A 47 10.96 14.26 -12.83
N ARG A 48 12.23 14.65 -13.08
CA ARG A 48 13.20 13.82 -13.83
C ARG A 48 13.54 12.54 -13.08
N LEU A 49 13.86 12.64 -11.79
CA LEU A 49 14.15 11.48 -10.93
C LEU A 49 12.96 10.52 -10.90
N ARG A 50 11.76 11.03 -10.62
CA ARG A 50 10.50 10.27 -10.66
C ARG A 50 10.28 9.61 -12.03
N ALA A 51 10.52 10.30 -13.15
CA ALA A 51 10.38 9.72 -14.48
C ALA A 51 11.47 8.68 -14.82
N GLY A 52 12.65 8.76 -14.21
CA GLY A 52 13.67 7.71 -14.22
C GLY A 52 13.19 6.48 -13.48
N LEU A 53 12.88 6.62 -12.20
CA LEU A 53 12.39 5.53 -11.32
C LEU A 53 11.15 4.84 -11.88
N VAL A 54 10.16 5.60 -12.41
CA VAL A 54 8.97 5.02 -13.06
C VAL A 54 9.37 4.13 -14.23
N ARG A 55 10.25 4.59 -15.14
CA ARG A 55 10.68 3.79 -16.31
C ARG A 55 11.47 2.57 -15.88
N GLU A 56 12.32 2.70 -14.88
CA GLU A 56 13.13 1.61 -14.37
C GLU A 56 12.28 0.54 -13.68
N PHE A 57 11.45 0.90 -12.69
CA PHE A 57 10.62 -0.06 -11.96
C PHE A 57 9.51 -0.67 -12.83
N ALA A 58 8.85 0.11 -13.70
CA ALA A 58 7.90 -0.45 -14.65
C ALA A 58 8.62 -1.35 -15.66
N GLY A 59 9.77 -0.94 -16.20
CA GLY A 59 10.56 -1.72 -17.13
C GLY A 59 11.07 -3.03 -16.56
N ARG A 60 11.54 -3.06 -15.31
CA ARG A 60 11.89 -4.28 -14.57
C ARG A 60 10.68 -5.20 -14.44
N LEU A 61 9.54 -4.70 -13.94
CA LEU A 61 8.34 -5.51 -13.74
C LEU A 61 7.78 -6.07 -15.07
N ILE A 62 7.76 -5.26 -16.14
CA ILE A 62 7.30 -5.68 -17.47
C ILE A 62 8.25 -6.74 -18.06
N ARG A 63 9.57 -6.56 -17.90
CA ARG A 63 10.57 -7.53 -18.38
C ARG A 63 10.48 -8.83 -17.62
N ASP A 64 10.52 -8.81 -16.29
CA ASP A 64 10.39 -10.01 -15.46
C ASP A 64 9.03 -10.70 -15.69
N ALA A 65 7.95 -9.95 -15.91
CA ALA A 65 6.66 -10.52 -16.28
C ALA A 65 6.70 -11.22 -17.65
N ARG A 66 7.27 -10.59 -18.67
CA ARG A 66 7.44 -11.19 -20.01
C ARG A 66 8.33 -12.43 -19.96
N ASP A 67 9.51 -12.32 -19.35
CA ASP A 67 10.52 -13.38 -19.28
C ASP A 67 9.99 -14.62 -18.53
N VAL A 68 9.10 -14.42 -17.53
CA VAL A 68 8.47 -15.50 -16.75
C VAL A 68 7.21 -16.06 -17.43
N LEU A 69 6.28 -15.20 -17.87
CA LEU A 69 4.97 -15.60 -18.37
C LEU A 69 5.03 -16.20 -19.77
N LEU A 70 5.86 -15.66 -20.68
CA LEU A 70 5.81 -16.02 -22.10
C LEU A 70 5.96 -17.54 -22.35
N PRO A 71 6.89 -18.28 -21.70
CA PRO A 71 6.97 -19.75 -21.86
C PRO A 71 5.84 -20.55 -21.20
N VAL A 72 5.14 -19.99 -20.20
CA VAL A 72 4.05 -20.69 -19.48
C VAL A 72 2.71 -20.46 -20.19
N VAL A 73 2.52 -19.27 -20.74
CA VAL A 73 1.28 -18.81 -21.36
C VAL A 73 1.27 -19.06 -22.88
N GLY A 74 2.45 -19.05 -23.53
CA GLY A 74 2.58 -19.12 -24.97
C GLY A 74 1.85 -17.97 -25.68
N ASP A 75 1.36 -18.23 -26.89
CA ASP A 75 0.63 -17.24 -27.71
C ASP A 75 -0.80 -16.97 -27.23
N ARG A 76 -1.24 -17.58 -26.11
CA ARG A 76 -2.65 -17.54 -25.67
C ARG A 76 -3.08 -16.17 -25.11
N VAL A 77 -2.15 -15.28 -24.81
CA VAL A 77 -2.48 -13.99 -24.17
C VAL A 77 -1.61 -12.85 -24.69
N ALA A 78 -2.13 -12.13 -25.69
CA ALA A 78 -2.36 -10.68 -25.62
C ALA A 78 -3.06 -10.18 -26.88
N THR A 79 -4.32 -9.75 -26.79
CA THR A 79 -4.98 -9.01 -27.89
C THR A 79 -4.39 -7.62 -28.11
N ASP A 80 -3.74 -7.04 -27.10
CA ASP A 80 -3.04 -5.76 -27.16
C ASP A 80 -1.87 -5.73 -26.15
N PRO A 81 -0.61 -5.94 -26.59
CA PRO A 81 0.54 -6.06 -25.69
C PRO A 81 0.90 -4.75 -24.97
N TYR A 82 0.30 -3.61 -25.31
CA TYR A 82 0.66 -2.30 -24.76
C TYR A 82 -0.17 -1.88 -23.54
N ARG A 83 -1.38 -2.43 -23.34
CA ARG A 83 -2.32 -1.98 -22.29
C ARG A 83 -1.81 -2.25 -20.87
N ILE A 84 -1.30 -3.46 -20.61
CA ILE A 84 -0.75 -3.82 -19.30
C ILE A 84 0.49 -2.95 -18.94
N PRO A 85 1.52 -2.83 -19.80
CA PRO A 85 2.62 -1.88 -19.62
C PRO A 85 2.18 -0.45 -19.30
N LEU A 86 1.16 0.05 -20.02
CA LEU A 86 0.62 1.39 -19.82
C LEU A 86 -0.04 1.53 -18.43
N CYS A 87 -0.82 0.55 -17.99
CA CYS A 87 -1.46 0.53 -16.67
C CYS A 87 -0.42 0.48 -15.53
N ILE A 88 0.59 -0.39 -15.65
CA ILE A 88 1.71 -0.49 -14.70
C ILE A 88 2.44 0.86 -14.58
N THR A 89 2.74 1.49 -15.72
CA THR A 89 3.42 2.79 -15.77
C THR A 89 2.59 3.89 -15.12
N HIS A 90 1.28 3.95 -15.37
CA HIS A 90 0.39 4.94 -14.74
C HIS A 90 0.24 4.72 -13.23
N TRP A 91 0.16 3.46 -12.79
CA TRP A 91 0.16 3.14 -11.37
C TRP A 91 1.45 3.61 -10.69
N TRP A 92 2.63 3.27 -11.23
CA TRP A 92 3.93 3.73 -10.70
C TRP A 92 4.05 5.25 -10.65
N LYS A 93 3.61 5.96 -11.71
CA LYS A 93 3.54 7.43 -11.71
C LYS A 93 2.72 7.95 -10.53
N SER A 94 1.56 7.36 -10.23
CA SER A 94 0.70 7.80 -9.14
C SER A 94 1.21 7.38 -7.76
N LEU A 95 1.82 6.21 -7.63
CA LEU A 95 2.44 5.76 -6.38
C LEU A 95 3.56 6.73 -5.98
N LEU A 96 4.50 6.99 -6.90
CA LEU A 96 5.62 7.91 -6.70
C LEU A 96 5.19 9.39 -6.64
N ALA A 97 3.94 9.73 -6.96
CA ALA A 97 3.38 11.06 -6.62
C ALA A 97 2.89 11.14 -5.16
N THR A 98 2.51 10.00 -4.58
CA THR A 98 1.80 9.94 -3.29
C THR A 98 2.72 9.56 -2.13
N VAL A 99 3.67 8.64 -2.37
CA VAL A 99 4.58 8.10 -1.35
C VAL A 99 5.56 9.16 -0.83
N PRO A 100 6.41 9.82 -1.66
CA PRO A 100 7.37 10.79 -1.15
C PRO A 100 6.69 12.02 -0.52
N PHE A 101 5.51 12.44 -1.02
CA PHE A 101 4.72 13.49 -0.36
C PHE A 101 4.31 13.08 1.06
N ARG A 102 3.79 11.87 1.25
CA ARG A 102 3.44 11.35 2.59
C ARG A 102 4.68 11.16 3.45
N LEU A 103 5.76 10.64 2.90
CA LEU A 103 6.99 10.40 3.64
C LEU A 103 7.62 11.73 4.09
N LEU A 104 7.61 12.76 3.23
CA LEU A 104 7.99 14.13 3.59
C LEU A 104 7.08 14.68 4.69
N VAL A 105 5.76 14.62 4.55
CA VAL A 105 4.83 15.12 5.60
C VAL A 105 5.01 14.34 6.92
N PHE A 106 5.16 13.02 6.90
CA PHE A 106 5.24 12.19 8.11
C PHE A 106 6.63 12.02 8.70
N VAL A 107 7.70 12.47 8.02
CA VAL A 107 9.06 12.53 8.59
C VAL A 107 9.46 13.97 8.87
N VAL A 108 9.32 14.89 7.90
CA VAL A 108 9.75 16.28 8.08
C VAL A 108 8.89 17.01 9.11
N VAL A 109 7.56 16.82 9.16
CA VAL A 109 6.74 17.52 10.17
C VAL A 109 7.09 17.05 11.60
N PRO A 110 7.18 15.74 11.92
CA PRO A 110 7.67 15.33 13.23
C PRO A 110 9.11 15.75 13.52
N VAL A 111 10.04 15.64 12.58
CA VAL A 111 11.45 16.04 12.82
C VAL A 111 11.58 17.54 13.06
N VAL A 112 10.84 18.40 12.32
CA VAL A 112 10.81 19.86 12.56
C VAL A 112 10.15 20.18 13.91
N LEU A 113 9.11 19.45 14.32
CA LEU A 113 8.46 19.60 15.63
C LEU A 113 9.33 19.10 16.80
N LEU A 114 10.21 18.12 16.57
CA LEU A 114 11.06 17.50 17.59
C LEU A 114 12.41 18.20 17.77
N ASN A 115 13.08 18.57 16.67
CA ASN A 115 14.46 19.08 16.68
C ASN A 115 14.56 20.59 16.40
N GLY A 116 13.47 21.24 16.00
CA GLY A 116 13.49 22.61 15.48
C GLY A 116 14.02 22.71 14.05
N ALA A 117 13.79 23.86 13.40
CA ALA A 117 14.00 23.99 11.96
C ALA A 117 15.47 23.99 11.50
N ALA A 118 16.44 24.25 12.40
CA ALA A 118 17.84 24.47 12.04
C ALA A 118 18.55 23.21 11.54
N GLU A 119 18.43 22.07 12.24
CA GLU A 119 19.08 20.80 11.82
C GLU A 119 18.48 20.26 10.51
N VAL A 120 17.17 20.43 10.31
CA VAL A 120 16.45 19.98 9.10
C VAL A 120 16.88 20.76 7.86
N TRP A 121 17.19 22.05 8.02
CA TRP A 121 17.67 22.89 6.92
C TRP A 121 19.01 22.38 6.37
N ILE A 122 19.96 22.01 7.25
CA ILE A 122 21.29 21.50 6.87
C ILE A 122 21.17 20.21 6.04
N LEU A 123 20.29 19.29 6.45
CA LEU A 123 20.00 18.05 5.72
C LEU A 123 19.38 18.31 4.33
N LEU A 124 18.46 19.28 4.22
CA LEU A 124 17.83 19.65 2.96
C LEU A 124 18.81 20.38 2.01
N GLU A 125 19.68 21.24 2.54
CA GLU A 125 20.67 21.98 1.75
C GLU A 125 21.73 21.03 1.19
N SER A 126 22.21 20.08 2.00
CA SER A 126 23.04 18.94 1.55
C SER A 126 22.37 18.14 0.43
N ALA A 127 21.13 17.68 0.61
CA ALA A 127 20.41 16.92 -0.42
C ALA A 127 20.13 17.73 -1.71
N SER A 128 20.04 19.06 -1.62
CA SER A 128 19.77 19.94 -2.76
C SER A 128 20.99 20.24 -3.64
N SER A 129 22.21 20.08 -3.09
CA SER A 129 23.47 20.33 -3.81
C SER A 129 23.95 19.10 -4.60
N PHE A 130 23.36 17.93 -4.36
CA PHE A 130 23.70 16.67 -5.00
C PHE A 130 23.57 16.71 -6.54
N ARG A 131 24.69 16.49 -7.24
CA ARG A 131 24.78 16.43 -8.72
C ARG A 131 25.23 15.07 -9.26
N GLY A 132 25.38 14.06 -8.41
CA GLY A 132 25.91 12.76 -8.79
C GLY A 132 24.96 11.89 -9.62
N SER A 133 25.46 10.71 -9.97
CA SER A 133 24.76 9.65 -10.68
C SER A 133 23.61 9.05 -9.84
N LEU A 134 22.70 8.33 -10.51
CA LEU A 134 21.56 7.65 -9.86
C LEU A 134 21.99 6.57 -8.85
N SER A 135 23.17 5.97 -9.04
CA SER A 135 23.79 5.04 -8.10
C SER A 135 24.31 5.74 -6.84
N GLU A 136 25.02 6.86 -7.00
CA GLU A 136 25.50 7.68 -5.87
C GLU A 136 24.31 8.26 -5.09
N ALA A 137 23.26 8.73 -5.78
CA ALA A 137 22.03 9.23 -5.15
C ALA A 137 21.35 8.17 -4.28
N ARG A 138 21.37 6.91 -4.72
CA ARG A 138 20.82 5.77 -3.97
C ARG A 138 21.69 5.43 -2.76
N GLN A 139 23.00 5.58 -2.87
CA GLN A 139 23.95 5.28 -1.81
C GLN A 139 23.92 6.36 -0.73
N GLU A 140 23.97 7.64 -1.09
CA GLU A 140 23.76 8.75 -0.15
C GLU A 140 22.39 8.69 0.53
N LEU A 141 21.31 8.37 -0.19
CA LEU A 141 19.99 8.21 0.43
C LEU A 141 19.96 7.04 1.44
N ALA A 142 20.71 5.95 1.16
CA ALA A 142 20.82 4.81 2.06
C ALA A 142 21.67 5.14 3.29
N ASP A 143 22.78 5.87 3.12
CA ASP A 143 23.68 6.24 4.21
C ASP A 143 23.10 7.37 5.08
N ALA A 144 22.41 8.34 4.49
CA ALA A 144 21.60 9.32 5.22
C ALA A 144 20.45 8.65 5.99
N ALA A 145 19.80 7.62 5.42
CA ALA A 145 18.79 6.85 6.14
C ALA A 145 19.38 6.01 7.28
N ARG A 146 20.60 5.45 7.13
CA ARG A 146 21.30 4.73 8.20
C ARG A 146 21.73 5.66 9.33
N LEU A 147 22.34 6.80 9.01
CA LEU A 147 22.69 7.85 9.97
C LEU A 147 21.45 8.34 10.72
N PHE A 148 20.36 8.63 10.00
CA PHE A 148 19.10 9.02 10.62
C PHE A 148 18.54 7.93 11.55
N VAL A 149 18.58 6.65 11.15
CA VAL A 149 18.13 5.54 12.02
C VAL A 149 19.04 5.37 13.25
N ALA A 150 20.35 5.57 13.12
CA ALA A 150 21.29 5.51 14.23
C ALA A 150 21.08 6.67 15.22
N GLU A 151 21.09 7.91 14.73
CA GLU A 151 20.86 9.14 15.50
C GLU A 151 19.50 9.12 16.21
N VAL A 152 18.44 8.68 15.51
CA VAL A 152 17.11 8.50 16.10
C VAL A 152 17.08 7.36 17.11
N GLY A 153 17.80 6.26 16.87
CA GLY A 153 17.93 5.16 17.83
C GLY A 153 18.60 5.58 19.13
N GLU A 154 19.70 6.33 19.04
CA GLU A 154 20.48 6.81 20.18
C GLU A 154 19.74 7.92 20.96
N ARG A 155 19.17 8.91 20.25
CA ARG A 155 18.35 9.98 20.84
C ARG A 155 16.97 9.52 21.36
N ILE A 156 16.46 8.35 20.95
CA ILE A 156 15.29 7.71 21.60
C ILE A 156 15.75 6.82 22.78
N GLY A 157 16.89 6.13 22.67
CA GLY A 157 17.41 5.26 23.72
C GLY A 157 17.76 6.00 25.01
N ALA A 158 18.46 7.14 24.91
CA ALA A 158 18.87 7.95 26.05
C ALA A 158 17.70 8.42 26.95
N PRO A 159 16.60 9.03 26.43
CA PRO A 159 15.46 9.36 27.27
C PRO A 159 14.73 8.12 27.82
N VAL A 160 14.59 7.04 27.05
CA VAL A 160 13.93 5.80 27.54
C VAL A 160 14.65 5.19 28.75
N ALA A 161 15.99 5.24 28.77
CA ALA A 161 16.78 4.82 29.92
C ALA A 161 16.55 5.72 31.16
N GLY A 162 16.39 7.03 30.96
CA GLY A 162 16.03 7.97 32.04
C GLY A 162 14.61 7.78 32.58
N TYR A 163 13.64 7.45 31.71
CA TYR A 163 12.23 7.27 32.09
C TYR A 163 11.96 6.02 32.94
N LEU A 164 12.82 5.00 32.88
CA LEU A 164 12.74 3.84 33.79
C LEU A 164 13.10 4.19 35.25
N GLY A 165 13.75 5.35 35.48
CA GLY A 165 14.18 5.79 36.81
C GLY A 165 13.13 6.57 37.60
N ASP A 166 12.26 7.36 36.96
CA ASP A 166 11.27 8.19 37.66
C ASP A 166 9.98 8.43 36.81
N PRO A 167 8.93 7.59 36.98
CA PRO A 167 7.77 7.58 36.09
C PRO A 167 6.70 8.65 36.36
N LEU A 168 6.83 9.46 37.42
CA LEU A 168 5.75 10.35 37.91
C LEU A 168 5.89 11.83 37.50
N GLY A 169 6.92 12.20 36.72
CA GLY A 169 7.04 13.53 36.14
C GLY A 169 5.92 13.85 35.14
N SER A 170 4.91 14.61 35.57
CA SER A 170 3.64 14.81 34.83
C SER A 170 3.79 15.34 33.40
N LEU A 171 4.78 16.19 33.13
CA LEU A 171 5.11 16.68 31.78
C LEU A 171 5.87 15.65 30.92
N GLY A 172 6.63 14.75 31.55
CA GLY A 172 7.34 13.67 30.89
C GLY A 172 6.39 12.56 30.42
N ALA A 173 5.48 12.12 31.29
CA ALA A 173 4.49 11.09 30.95
C ALA A 173 3.60 11.49 29.76
N VAL A 174 3.16 12.76 29.69
CA VAL A 174 2.40 13.29 28.55
C VAL A 174 3.24 13.33 27.28
N ARG A 175 4.52 13.73 27.35
CA ARG A 175 5.42 13.76 26.19
C ARG A 175 5.78 12.36 25.67
N VAL A 176 6.02 11.39 26.55
CA VAL A 176 6.27 9.99 26.15
C VAL A 176 5.01 9.36 25.57
N SER A 177 3.83 9.62 26.15
CA SER A 177 2.56 9.15 25.60
C SER A 177 2.29 9.76 24.22
N ALA A 178 2.56 11.05 24.04
CA ALA A 178 2.45 11.73 22.76
C ALA A 178 3.49 11.24 21.73
N MET A 179 4.73 10.98 22.13
CA MET A 179 5.75 10.39 21.26
C MET A 179 5.41 8.96 20.88
N LEU A 180 4.97 8.11 21.81
CA LEU A 180 4.55 6.74 21.51
C LEU A 180 3.32 6.76 20.60
N LEU A 181 2.36 7.64 20.84
CA LEU A 181 1.20 7.83 19.97
C LEU A 181 1.60 8.34 18.58
N LEU A 182 2.51 9.32 18.46
CA LEU A 182 3.01 9.82 17.18
C LEU A 182 3.87 8.80 16.45
N LEU A 183 4.69 8.02 17.15
CA LEU A 183 5.50 6.94 16.59
C LEU A 183 4.61 5.79 16.12
N LEU A 184 3.63 5.37 16.93
CA LEU A 184 2.63 4.38 16.54
C LEU A 184 1.74 4.89 15.40
N LEU A 185 1.41 6.18 15.37
CA LEU A 185 0.66 6.81 14.27
C LEU A 185 1.51 6.89 13.00
N ALA A 186 2.76 7.32 13.09
CA ALA A 186 3.69 7.38 11.95
C ALA A 186 4.00 5.98 11.43
N LEU A 187 4.29 5.01 12.31
CA LEU A 187 4.46 3.60 11.95
C LEU A 187 3.17 3.03 11.36
N PHE A 188 2.00 3.32 11.94
CA PHE A 188 0.70 2.91 11.38
C PHE A 188 0.42 3.56 10.02
N LEU A 189 0.86 4.80 9.76
CA LEU A 189 0.63 5.56 8.52
C LEU A 189 1.68 5.31 7.42
N ILE A 190 2.92 4.96 7.77
CA ILE A 190 3.99 4.46 6.88
C ILE A 190 3.77 2.98 6.58
N ALA A 191 3.28 2.22 7.56
CA ALA A 191 2.62 0.96 7.27
C ALA A 191 1.38 1.21 6.41
N ARG A 192 0.55 2.26 6.59
CA ARG A 192 -0.74 2.43 5.87
C ARG A 192 -0.70 2.35 4.34
N PRO A 193 0.33 2.65 3.53
CA PRO A 193 0.37 2.17 2.14
C PRO A 193 0.44 0.63 2.04
N LEU A 194 1.37 -0.01 2.75
CA LEU A 194 1.64 -1.46 2.82
C LEU A 194 0.58 -2.26 3.57
N LEU A 195 -0.11 -1.60 4.50
CA LEU A 195 -1.19 -2.11 5.32
C LEU A 195 -2.52 -1.76 4.66
N ALA A 196 -2.71 -0.67 3.91
CA ALA A 196 -3.97 -0.44 3.18
C ALA A 196 -4.12 -1.36 1.96
N SER A 197 -3.02 -1.73 1.28
CA SER A 197 -3.02 -2.81 0.29
C SER A 197 -3.50 -4.14 0.90
N VAL A 198 -3.28 -4.35 2.21
CA VAL A 198 -3.67 -5.56 2.96
C VAL A 198 -4.99 -5.43 3.75
N LEU A 199 -5.37 -4.23 4.22
CA LEU A 199 -6.38 -3.97 5.28
C LEU A 199 -7.35 -2.79 5.03
N HIS A 200 -7.15 -1.88 4.05
CA HIS A 200 -8.28 -1.05 3.54
C HIS A 200 -9.31 -1.88 2.75
N SER A 201 -9.16 -3.20 2.83
CA SER A 201 -10.14 -4.28 2.70
C SER A 201 -11.41 -4.07 3.55
N GLY A 202 -11.33 -3.40 4.71
CA GLY A 202 -12.46 -3.16 5.62
C GLY A 202 -12.81 -1.68 5.83
N THR A 203 -13.99 -1.45 6.41
CA THR A 203 -14.50 -0.17 6.98
C THR A 203 -14.31 1.09 6.13
N ALA A 204 -15.21 1.26 5.16
CA ALA A 204 -15.72 2.57 4.76
C ALA A 204 -17.25 2.44 4.62
N VAL A 205 -17.93 2.40 5.77
CA VAL A 205 -19.34 2.78 5.88
C VAL A 205 -19.28 4.25 6.29
N GLY A 206 -19.39 5.12 5.29
CA GLY A 206 -19.34 6.55 5.41
C GLY A 206 -20.08 7.10 4.20
N GLU A 207 -20.98 8.05 4.43
CA GLU A 207 -21.91 8.60 3.45
C GLU A 207 -21.21 8.97 2.13
N GLU A 208 -21.76 8.50 1.01
CA GLU A 208 -21.25 8.82 -0.33
C GLU A 208 -21.60 10.28 -0.66
N VAL A 209 -20.83 11.24 -0.13
CA VAL A 209 -20.76 12.59 -0.71
C VAL A 209 -20.27 12.42 -2.15
N PRO A 210 -21.07 12.79 -3.17
CA PRO A 210 -20.73 12.54 -4.56
C PRO A 210 -19.57 13.45 -4.99
N SER A 211 -18.34 12.95 -4.80
CA SER A 211 -17.13 13.59 -5.33
C SER A 211 -17.20 13.61 -6.86
N PRO A 212 -16.80 14.71 -7.52
CA PRO A 212 -16.86 14.81 -8.98
C PRO A 212 -16.01 13.70 -9.64
N PRO A 213 -16.44 13.16 -10.78
CA PRO A 213 -15.90 11.91 -11.34
C PRO A 213 -14.40 11.93 -11.68
N ASP A 214 -13.79 13.11 -11.86
CA ASP A 214 -12.42 13.25 -12.35
C ASP A 214 -11.34 13.45 -11.26
N SER A 215 -11.71 13.65 -9.99
CA SER A 215 -10.72 13.89 -8.91
C SER A 215 -10.18 12.60 -8.24
N ALA A 216 -10.69 11.43 -8.63
CA ALA A 216 -10.22 10.14 -8.10
C ALA A 216 -8.78 9.85 -8.55
N ALA A 217 -7.83 10.01 -7.61
CA ALA A 217 -6.39 9.87 -7.86
C ALA A 217 -6.02 8.71 -8.82
N PRO A 218 -5.52 8.99 -10.04
CA PRO A 218 -5.61 8.08 -11.18
C PRO A 218 -4.95 6.71 -10.98
N GLY A 219 -3.95 6.59 -10.08
CA GLY A 219 -3.34 5.30 -9.74
C GLY A 219 -4.28 4.27 -9.14
N ARG A 220 -5.35 4.67 -8.43
CA ARG A 220 -6.30 3.71 -7.84
C ARG A 220 -7.03 2.87 -8.90
N ARG A 221 -7.22 3.43 -10.11
CA ARG A 221 -7.89 2.74 -11.23
C ARG A 221 -7.06 1.57 -11.75
N TYR A 222 -5.72 1.72 -11.78
CA TYR A 222 -4.77 0.78 -12.41
C TYR A 222 -4.17 -0.25 -11.46
N TRP A 223 -4.22 -0.02 -10.14
CA TRP A 223 -3.72 -0.96 -9.13
C TRP A 223 -4.19 -2.42 -9.32
N PRO A 224 -5.47 -2.70 -9.69
CA PRO A 224 -5.91 -4.06 -9.96
C PRO A 224 -5.09 -4.82 -11.01
N VAL A 225 -4.69 -4.17 -12.10
CA VAL A 225 -3.87 -4.78 -13.17
C VAL A 225 -2.52 -5.21 -12.60
N VAL A 226 -1.90 -4.36 -11.78
CA VAL A 226 -0.59 -4.63 -11.17
C VAL A 226 -0.65 -5.85 -10.24
N VAL A 227 -1.70 -5.95 -9.41
CA VAL A 227 -1.90 -7.10 -8.51
C VAL A 227 -2.14 -8.40 -9.28
N LEU A 228 -2.98 -8.36 -10.32
CA LEU A 228 -3.29 -9.53 -11.14
C LEU A 228 -2.07 -10.04 -11.91
N VAL A 229 -1.29 -9.13 -12.52
CA VAL A 229 -0.03 -9.48 -13.18
C VAL A 229 1.00 -10.03 -12.20
N ALA A 230 1.13 -9.44 -11.01
CA ALA A 230 2.03 -9.97 -9.97
C ALA A 230 1.64 -11.39 -9.53
N ALA A 231 0.33 -11.66 -9.36
CA ALA A 231 -0.17 -13.00 -9.03
C ALA A 231 0.02 -14.00 -10.18
N ALA A 232 -0.14 -13.57 -11.44
CA ALA A 232 0.16 -14.39 -12.62
C ALA A 232 1.65 -14.75 -12.67
N VAL A 233 2.55 -13.79 -12.44
CA VAL A 233 4.01 -14.02 -12.38
C VAL A 233 4.38 -14.96 -11.23
N GLN A 234 3.74 -14.84 -10.06
CA GLN A 234 3.93 -15.78 -8.95
C GLN A 234 3.50 -17.20 -9.32
N SER A 235 2.35 -17.35 -9.99
CA SER A 235 1.84 -18.64 -10.48
C SER A 235 2.79 -19.27 -11.50
N ALA A 236 3.27 -18.48 -12.48
CA ALA A 236 4.24 -18.96 -13.48
C ALA A 236 5.63 -19.27 -12.89
N ARG A 237 6.09 -18.54 -11.84
CA ARG A 237 7.30 -18.91 -11.08
C ARG A 237 7.11 -20.23 -10.33
N ALA A 238 5.93 -20.47 -9.73
CA ALA A 238 5.61 -21.74 -9.08
C ALA A 238 5.62 -22.90 -10.08
N CYS A 239 5.03 -22.72 -11.27
CA CYS A 239 5.09 -23.65 -12.41
C CYS A 239 6.53 -24.08 -12.71
N ARG A 240 7.44 -23.13 -13.03
CA ARG A 240 8.84 -23.45 -13.34
C ARG A 240 9.60 -24.08 -12.17
N THR A 241 9.32 -23.63 -10.94
CA THR A 241 9.97 -24.21 -9.74
C THR A 241 9.56 -25.67 -9.55
N TRP A 242 8.33 -26.01 -9.92
CA TRP A 242 7.78 -27.36 -9.91
C TRP A 242 8.28 -28.23 -11.07
N GLU A 243 8.44 -27.66 -12.26
CA GLU A 243 9.09 -28.35 -13.39
C GLU A 243 10.56 -28.68 -13.09
N THR A 244 11.28 -27.76 -12.41
CA THR A 244 12.73 -27.90 -12.15
C THR A 244 13.04 -28.80 -10.95
N ARG A 245 12.23 -28.74 -9.88
CA ARG A 245 12.40 -29.64 -8.73
C ARG A 245 11.65 -30.93 -9.00
N SER A 246 12.39 -32.04 -9.11
CA SER A 246 11.83 -33.39 -9.23
C SER A 246 10.66 -33.61 -8.26
N ARG A 247 9.60 -34.28 -8.74
CA ARG A 247 8.23 -34.39 -8.17
C ARG A 247 8.09 -34.93 -6.73
N LEU A 248 9.18 -35.07 -5.99
CA LEU A 248 9.27 -35.59 -4.62
C LEU A 248 9.08 -34.51 -3.54
N GLY A 249 9.06 -33.22 -3.90
CA GLY A 249 8.82 -32.11 -2.98
C GLY A 249 7.32 -31.78 -2.80
N THR A 250 6.97 -31.08 -1.72
CA THR A 250 5.63 -30.50 -1.57
C THR A 250 5.46 -29.32 -2.55
N PRO A 251 4.36 -29.25 -3.33
CA PRO A 251 4.16 -28.18 -4.30
C PRO A 251 4.01 -26.80 -3.62
N PRO A 252 4.59 -25.73 -4.18
CA PRO A 252 4.53 -24.39 -3.59
C PRO A 252 3.12 -23.78 -3.73
N ARG A 253 2.36 -23.72 -2.63
CA ARG A 253 0.99 -23.17 -2.66
C ARG A 253 0.98 -21.67 -2.96
N VAL A 254 0.29 -21.28 -4.03
CA VAL A 254 0.14 -19.87 -4.45
C VAL A 254 -1.24 -19.36 -4.02
N SER A 255 -1.26 -18.47 -3.04
CA SER A 255 -2.47 -17.90 -2.43
C SER A 255 -3.05 -16.76 -3.26
N LEU A 256 -4.28 -16.93 -3.77
CA LEU A 256 -4.94 -15.96 -4.65
C LEU A 256 -5.72 -14.87 -3.90
N ARG A 257 -5.73 -14.88 -2.57
CA ARG A 257 -6.54 -14.00 -1.71
C ARG A 257 -6.45 -12.51 -2.04
N VAL A 258 -5.30 -12.03 -2.51
CA VAL A 258 -5.09 -10.63 -2.89
C VAL A 258 -5.76 -10.31 -4.23
N ALA A 259 -5.62 -11.21 -5.22
CA ALA A 259 -6.27 -11.11 -6.52
C ALA A 259 -7.80 -11.19 -6.40
N GLU A 260 -8.34 -12.15 -5.62
CA GLU A 260 -9.79 -12.27 -5.38
C GLU A 260 -10.39 -10.95 -4.86
N ARG A 261 -9.73 -10.36 -3.86
CA ARG A 261 -10.19 -9.14 -3.19
C ARG A 261 -10.19 -7.96 -4.15
N VAL A 262 -9.20 -7.90 -5.03
CA VAL A 262 -9.11 -6.92 -6.10
C VAL A 262 -10.25 -7.10 -7.11
N ILE A 263 -10.51 -8.32 -7.57
CA ILE A 263 -11.59 -8.64 -8.51
C ILE A 263 -12.96 -8.28 -7.93
N ARG A 264 -13.25 -8.66 -6.68
CA ARG A 264 -14.49 -8.26 -5.98
C ARG A 264 -14.68 -6.75 -5.85
N ARG A 265 -13.60 -5.96 -5.92
CA ARG A 265 -13.61 -4.50 -5.80
C ARG A 265 -13.54 -3.76 -7.13
N ALA A 266 -13.30 -4.48 -8.24
CA ALA A 266 -13.18 -3.95 -9.60
C ALA A 266 -14.31 -2.97 -9.97
N TYR A 267 -15.56 -3.32 -9.63
CA TYR A 267 -16.74 -2.50 -9.92
C TYR A 267 -16.72 -1.11 -9.25
N ARG A 268 -15.96 -0.93 -8.16
CA ARG A 268 -15.86 0.33 -7.39
C ARG A 268 -14.64 1.15 -7.80
N THR A 269 -13.58 0.52 -8.30
CA THR A 269 -12.32 1.21 -8.62
C THR A 269 -12.27 1.86 -10.00
N ARG A 270 -13.12 1.40 -10.94
CA ARG A 270 -13.12 1.88 -12.33
C ARG A 270 -14.45 2.48 -12.79
N ASN A 271 -15.57 2.10 -12.18
CA ASN A 271 -16.86 2.74 -12.42
C ASN A 271 -17.21 3.58 -11.18
N GLY A 272 -17.64 4.83 -11.38
CA GLY A 272 -18.01 5.76 -10.31
C GLY A 272 -19.41 5.45 -9.74
N SER A 273 -20.29 6.46 -9.76
CA SER A 273 -21.71 6.26 -9.42
C SER A 273 -22.38 5.31 -10.42
N VAL A 274 -22.61 4.06 -9.99
CA VAL A 274 -23.27 3.01 -10.79
C VAL A 274 -24.65 2.71 -10.22
N ARG A 275 -25.68 2.69 -11.09
CA ARG A 275 -27.06 2.30 -10.73
C ARG A 275 -27.09 0.96 -9.98
N ARG A 276 -27.93 0.87 -8.94
CA ARG A 276 -28.01 -0.28 -8.02
C ARG A 276 -28.15 -1.65 -8.73
N HIS A 277 -28.90 -1.71 -9.84
CA HIS A 277 -29.05 -2.93 -10.64
C HIS A 277 -27.74 -3.42 -11.27
N HIS A 278 -27.06 -2.56 -12.04
CA HIS A 278 -25.78 -2.92 -12.68
C HIS A 278 -24.69 -3.23 -11.63
N LYS A 279 -24.71 -2.55 -10.47
CA LYS A 279 -23.85 -2.85 -9.30
C LYS A 279 -24.07 -4.26 -8.74
N ARG A 280 -25.30 -4.82 -8.81
CA ARG A 280 -25.58 -6.23 -8.45
C ARG A 280 -25.03 -7.19 -9.50
N HIS A 281 -25.25 -6.93 -10.79
CA HIS A 281 -24.73 -7.76 -11.89
C HIS A 281 -23.20 -7.87 -11.85
N LEU A 282 -22.48 -6.75 -11.75
CA LEU A 282 -21.01 -6.74 -11.65
C LEU A 282 -20.49 -7.49 -10.42
N ARG A 283 -21.19 -7.44 -9.28
CA ARG A 283 -20.84 -8.22 -8.09
C ARG A 283 -21.07 -9.72 -8.28
N ALA A 284 -22.17 -10.12 -8.91
CA ALA A 284 -22.45 -11.52 -9.22
C ALA A 284 -21.40 -12.09 -10.19
N HIS A 285 -21.07 -11.36 -11.26
CA HIS A 285 -20.00 -11.75 -12.19
C HIS A 285 -18.65 -11.89 -11.47
N ALA A 286 -18.25 -10.90 -10.67
CA ALA A 286 -17.00 -10.97 -9.89
C ALA A 286 -16.98 -12.14 -8.88
N ALA A 287 -18.13 -12.55 -8.34
CA ALA A 287 -18.24 -13.72 -7.45
C ALA A 287 -18.05 -15.05 -8.22
N ARG A 288 -18.55 -15.15 -9.47
CA ARG A 288 -18.30 -16.29 -10.36
C ARG A 288 -16.84 -16.38 -10.80
N VAL A 289 -16.23 -15.25 -11.19
CA VAL A 289 -14.79 -15.18 -11.54
C VAL A 289 -13.90 -15.62 -10.37
N VAL A 290 -14.24 -15.24 -9.14
CA VAL A 290 -13.54 -15.71 -7.93
C VAL A 290 -13.82 -17.19 -7.64
N GLY A 291 -15.01 -17.70 -7.99
CA GLY A 291 -15.31 -19.13 -7.97
C GLY A 291 -14.43 -19.94 -8.92
N ALA A 292 -14.28 -19.48 -10.17
CA ALA A 292 -13.43 -20.10 -11.17
C ALA A 292 -11.96 -20.13 -10.71
N LEU A 293 -11.42 -19.00 -10.23
CA LEU A 293 -10.07 -18.94 -9.68
C LEU A 293 -9.86 -19.93 -8.51
N ARG A 294 -10.84 -20.08 -7.62
CA ARG A 294 -10.76 -21.07 -6.53
C ARG A 294 -10.85 -22.51 -6.99
N ALA A 295 -11.65 -22.81 -8.01
CA ALA A 295 -11.71 -24.15 -8.58
C ALA A 295 -10.33 -24.58 -9.13
N VAL A 296 -9.58 -23.65 -9.74
CA VAL A 296 -8.20 -23.90 -10.17
C VAL A 296 -7.20 -23.85 -9.00
N GLU A 297 -7.39 -23.00 -7.99
CA GLU A 297 -6.57 -22.99 -6.75
C GLU A 297 -6.64 -24.33 -6.01
N VAL A 298 -7.84 -24.92 -5.88
CA VAL A 298 -8.04 -26.25 -5.27
C VAL A 298 -7.44 -27.37 -6.11
N ARG A 299 -7.33 -27.21 -7.44
CA ARG A 299 -6.62 -28.17 -8.30
C ARG A 299 -5.10 -28.21 -8.03
N GLN A 300 -4.49 -27.20 -7.41
CA GLN A 300 -3.06 -27.20 -7.09
C GLN A 300 -2.61 -28.43 -6.29
N ASP A 301 -3.48 -28.98 -5.43
CA ASP A 301 -3.18 -30.15 -4.60
C ASP A 301 -3.27 -31.50 -5.36
N ARG A 302 -3.81 -31.51 -6.59
CA ARG A 302 -4.01 -32.72 -7.41
C ARG A 302 -3.18 -32.72 -8.70
N ASP A 303 -3.11 -31.57 -9.35
CA ASP A 303 -2.42 -31.35 -10.62
C ASP A 303 -1.80 -29.95 -10.62
N SER A 304 -0.67 -29.83 -9.93
CA SER A 304 -0.05 -28.53 -9.65
C SER A 304 0.42 -27.82 -10.93
N ASP A 305 1.00 -28.55 -11.90
CA ASP A 305 1.55 -27.95 -13.13
C ASP A 305 0.44 -27.31 -13.98
N ALA A 306 -0.60 -28.06 -14.32
CA ALA A 306 -1.72 -27.51 -15.08
C ALA A 306 -2.45 -26.41 -14.28
N ALA A 307 -2.59 -26.57 -12.96
CA ALA A 307 -3.23 -25.54 -12.13
C ALA A 307 -2.43 -24.21 -12.11
N TYR A 308 -1.10 -24.23 -11.98
CA TYR A 308 -0.29 -23.01 -12.03
C TYR A 308 -0.35 -22.33 -13.39
N ARG A 309 -0.35 -23.12 -14.47
CA ARG A 309 -0.46 -22.63 -15.85
C ARG A 309 -1.82 -21.99 -16.12
N ASP A 310 -2.90 -22.69 -15.77
CA ASP A 310 -4.28 -22.21 -15.88
C ASP A 310 -4.48 -20.93 -15.05
N LEU A 311 -3.92 -20.85 -13.84
CA LEU A 311 -3.97 -19.64 -13.01
C LEU A 311 -3.20 -18.47 -13.63
N ALA A 312 -2.00 -18.71 -14.16
CA ALA A 312 -1.22 -17.66 -14.82
C ALA A 312 -1.96 -17.08 -16.03
N VAL A 313 -2.55 -17.94 -16.87
CA VAL A 313 -3.39 -17.56 -18.01
C VAL A 313 -4.62 -16.79 -17.53
N MET A 314 -5.42 -17.37 -16.63
CA MET A 314 -6.68 -16.79 -16.16
C MET A 314 -6.49 -15.42 -15.50
N LEU A 315 -5.46 -15.27 -14.65
CA LEU A 315 -5.13 -13.99 -14.00
C LEU A 315 -4.68 -12.93 -15.02
N LEU A 316 -3.95 -13.32 -16.07
CA LEU A 316 -3.52 -12.41 -17.12
C LEU A 316 -4.70 -11.98 -18.01
N THR A 317 -5.58 -12.90 -18.42
CA THR A 317 -6.84 -12.59 -19.12
C THR A 317 -7.70 -11.61 -18.32
N ILE A 318 -7.87 -11.84 -17.00
CA ILE A 318 -8.60 -10.91 -16.12
C ILE A 318 -7.88 -9.55 -16.05
N ALA A 319 -6.55 -9.51 -16.02
CA ALA A 319 -5.78 -8.26 -16.02
C ALA A 319 -5.97 -7.46 -17.31
N GLU A 320 -5.98 -8.13 -18.46
CA GLU A 320 -6.25 -7.53 -19.77
C GLU A 320 -7.68 -6.99 -19.86
N ARG A 321 -8.70 -7.84 -19.64
CA ARG A 321 -10.11 -7.44 -19.65
C ARG A 321 -10.39 -6.32 -18.65
N TYR A 322 -9.74 -6.32 -17.48
CA TYR A 322 -9.81 -5.20 -16.54
C TYR A 322 -9.12 -3.93 -17.07
N ALA A 323 -7.97 -4.03 -17.75
CA ALA A 323 -7.28 -2.90 -18.38
C ALA A 323 -8.11 -2.28 -19.52
N GLU A 324 -8.72 -3.10 -20.37
CA GLU A 324 -9.73 -2.71 -21.38
C GLU A 324 -10.93 -2.02 -20.71
N GLY A 325 -11.37 -2.53 -19.56
CA GLY A 325 -12.48 -2.01 -18.78
C GLY A 325 -13.75 -2.84 -18.81
N ARG A 326 -13.65 -4.08 -19.30
CA ARG A 326 -14.71 -5.07 -19.39
C ARG A 326 -14.94 -5.74 -18.03
N ILE A 327 -15.31 -4.94 -17.02
CA ILE A 327 -15.50 -5.42 -15.63
C ILE A 327 -16.65 -6.43 -15.51
N GLY A 328 -17.62 -6.38 -16.44
CA GLY A 328 -18.71 -7.35 -16.52
C GLY A 328 -18.37 -8.63 -17.31
N GLU A 329 -17.17 -8.71 -17.91
CA GLU A 329 -16.74 -9.78 -18.82
C GLU A 329 -15.23 -10.07 -18.60
N LEU A 330 -14.83 -10.18 -17.33
CA LEU A 330 -13.44 -10.43 -16.93
C LEU A 330 -12.95 -11.82 -17.36
N LEU A 331 -13.89 -12.77 -17.43
CA LEU A 331 -13.76 -14.07 -18.07
C LEU A 331 -15.00 -14.29 -18.96
N ASN A 332 -14.86 -15.13 -19.98
CA ASN A 332 -15.94 -15.48 -20.89
C ASN A 332 -16.89 -16.48 -20.20
N GLU A 333 -18.17 -16.52 -20.61
CA GLU A 333 -19.17 -17.34 -19.91
C GLU A 333 -18.85 -18.86 -19.95
N ALA A 334 -18.18 -19.33 -21.01
CA ALA A 334 -17.68 -20.70 -21.11
C ALA A 334 -16.60 -21.05 -20.05
N GLU A 335 -15.77 -20.07 -19.66
CA GLU A 335 -14.75 -20.24 -18.59
C GLU A 335 -15.37 -20.14 -17.19
N LEU A 336 -16.62 -19.66 -17.10
CA LEU A 336 -17.41 -19.58 -15.86
C LEU A 336 -18.42 -20.73 -15.72
N ALA A 337 -18.56 -21.59 -16.74
CA ALA A 337 -19.45 -22.73 -16.70
C ALA A 337 -19.00 -23.72 -15.60
N GLY A 338 -19.86 -23.96 -14.61
CA GLY A 338 -19.55 -24.79 -13.44
C GLY A 338 -18.82 -24.08 -12.29
N ALA A 339 -18.50 -22.78 -12.41
CA ALA A 339 -17.88 -22.03 -11.32
C ALA A 339 -18.91 -21.62 -10.25
N GLU A 340 -18.85 -22.23 -9.06
CA GLU A 340 -19.73 -21.86 -7.94
C GLU A 340 -19.50 -20.41 -7.49
N PRO A 341 -20.54 -19.55 -7.44
CA PRO A 341 -20.39 -18.15 -7.07
C PRO A 341 -20.03 -18.00 -5.59
N VAL A 342 -18.86 -17.43 -5.30
CA VAL A 342 -18.37 -17.32 -3.92
C VAL A 342 -19.13 -16.23 -3.16
N VAL A 343 -20.07 -16.64 -2.31
CA VAL A 343 -20.84 -15.75 -1.44
C VAL A 343 -19.92 -15.00 -0.48
N ASP A 344 -19.98 -13.67 -0.52
CA ASP A 344 -19.14 -12.83 0.34
C ASP A 344 -19.70 -12.70 1.76
N ARG A 345 -19.21 -13.56 2.66
CA ARG A 345 -19.53 -13.50 4.09
C ARG A 345 -18.85 -12.33 4.84
N ALA A 346 -18.24 -11.37 4.15
CA ALA A 346 -17.65 -10.18 4.80
C ALA A 346 -18.66 -9.39 5.64
N GLY A 347 -19.93 -9.28 5.21
CA GLY A 347 -20.99 -8.65 6.01
C GLY A 347 -21.26 -9.39 7.33
N LEU A 348 -21.30 -10.73 7.28
CA LEU A 348 -21.44 -11.58 8.46
C LEU A 348 -20.22 -11.46 9.39
N ARG A 349 -19.00 -11.31 8.85
CA ARG A 349 -17.79 -11.05 9.65
C ARG A 349 -17.82 -9.68 10.32
N PHE A 350 -18.33 -8.63 9.65
CA PHE A 350 -18.53 -7.32 10.28
C PHE A 350 -19.58 -7.39 11.39
N ALA A 351 -20.69 -8.09 11.17
CA ALA A 351 -21.71 -8.32 12.18
C ALA A 351 -21.15 -9.08 13.39
N ALA A 352 -20.39 -10.15 13.17
CA ALA A 352 -19.73 -10.92 14.22
C ALA A 352 -18.68 -10.09 14.99
N ALA A 353 -17.89 -9.27 14.30
CA ALA A 353 -16.91 -8.37 14.93
C ALA A 353 -17.60 -7.32 15.79
N GLY A 354 -18.65 -6.68 15.27
CA GLY A 354 -19.46 -5.72 16.00
C GLY A 354 -20.15 -6.34 17.22
N ALA A 355 -20.74 -7.53 17.07
CA ALA A 355 -21.34 -8.27 18.16
C ALA A 355 -20.31 -8.65 19.25
N LEU A 356 -19.09 -9.03 18.88
CA LEU A 356 -18.02 -9.32 19.84
C LEU A 356 -17.58 -8.06 20.61
N VAL A 357 -17.37 -6.94 19.92
CA VAL A 357 -17.02 -5.66 20.55
C VAL A 357 -18.13 -5.18 21.49
N LEU A 358 -19.38 -5.20 21.04
CA LEU A 358 -20.54 -4.80 21.85
C LEU A 358 -20.75 -5.74 23.04
N GLY A 359 -20.54 -7.06 22.86
CA GLY A 359 -20.65 -8.04 23.94
C GLY A 359 -19.61 -7.83 25.04
N VAL A 360 -18.35 -7.59 24.68
CA VAL A 360 -17.27 -7.31 25.64
C VAL A 360 -17.50 -5.98 26.37
N LEU A 361 -17.88 -4.92 25.65
CA LEU A 361 -18.17 -3.61 26.26
C LEU A 361 -19.41 -3.66 27.17
N GLY A 362 -20.46 -4.37 26.76
CA GLY A 362 -21.66 -4.58 27.59
C GLY A 362 -21.35 -5.37 28.86
N ALA A 363 -20.56 -6.44 28.77
CA ALA A 363 -20.11 -7.21 29.93
C ALA A 363 -19.27 -6.34 30.90
N ALA A 364 -18.32 -5.55 30.38
CA ALA A 364 -17.48 -4.68 31.18
C ALA A 364 -18.25 -3.52 31.85
N SER A 365 -19.27 -2.99 31.17
CA SER A 365 -20.18 -2.00 31.75
C SER A 365 -21.05 -2.60 32.86
N TRP A 366 -21.45 -3.87 32.74
CA TRP A 366 -22.28 -4.53 33.75
C TRP A 366 -21.47 -4.96 34.99
N SER A 367 -20.20 -5.32 34.83
CA SER A 367 -19.29 -5.62 35.94
C SER A 367 -18.71 -4.38 36.64
N GLY A 368 -19.14 -3.16 36.27
CA GLY A 368 -18.77 -1.92 36.96
C GLY A 368 -17.31 -1.50 36.77
N VAL A 369 -16.69 -1.87 35.64
CA VAL A 369 -15.28 -1.51 35.38
C VAL A 369 -15.13 0.02 35.28
N PRO A 370 -14.13 0.64 35.95
CA PRO A 370 -13.93 2.09 35.92
C PRO A 370 -13.78 2.69 34.51
N ALA A 371 -14.33 3.89 34.32
CA ALA A 371 -14.34 4.59 33.04
C ALA A 371 -12.92 4.83 32.46
N GLU A 372 -11.92 5.01 33.33
CA GLU A 372 -10.50 5.14 32.99
C GLU A 372 -9.97 3.96 32.16
N VAL A 373 -10.47 2.75 32.42
CA VAL A 373 -10.03 1.51 31.75
C VAL A 373 -10.79 1.26 30.44
N MET A 374 -11.95 1.89 30.24
CA MET A 374 -12.79 1.68 29.05
C MET A 374 -12.12 2.08 27.73
N GLY A 375 -11.33 3.17 27.73
CA GLY A 375 -10.58 3.61 26.55
C GLY A 375 -9.58 2.55 26.06
N PRO A 376 -8.61 2.14 26.90
CA PRO A 376 -7.68 1.05 26.58
C PRO A 376 -8.38 -0.27 26.24
N LEU A 377 -9.40 -0.66 27.02
CA LEU A 377 -10.14 -1.91 26.80
C LEU A 377 -10.84 -1.94 25.43
N LEU A 378 -11.46 -0.83 25.02
CA LEU A 378 -12.06 -0.70 23.69
C LEU A 378 -11.01 -0.85 22.59
N GLY A 379 -9.83 -0.23 22.73
CA GLY A 379 -8.73 -0.35 21.78
C GLY A 379 -8.25 -1.80 21.61
N VAL A 380 -8.02 -2.52 22.71
CA VAL A 380 -7.63 -3.94 22.69
C VAL A 380 -8.75 -4.80 22.10
N THR A 381 -10.01 -4.57 22.53
CA THR A 381 -11.17 -5.36 22.09
C THR A 381 -11.43 -5.23 20.60
N VAL A 382 -11.42 -4.00 20.05
CA VAL A 382 -11.59 -3.76 18.62
C VAL A 382 -10.45 -4.39 17.83
N THR A 383 -9.21 -4.28 18.30
CA THR A 383 -8.04 -4.90 17.66
C THR A 383 -8.17 -6.42 17.62
N THR A 384 -8.48 -7.06 18.74
CA THR A 384 -8.68 -8.51 18.85
C THR A 384 -9.85 -8.99 18.00
N ALA A 385 -11.00 -8.31 18.05
CA ALA A 385 -12.17 -8.63 17.24
C ALA A 385 -11.82 -8.61 15.73
N VAL A 386 -11.09 -7.59 15.28
CA VAL A 386 -10.66 -7.44 13.89
C VAL A 386 -9.64 -8.51 13.50
N VAL A 387 -8.66 -8.83 14.34
CA VAL A 387 -7.68 -9.91 14.09
C VAL A 387 -8.38 -11.26 13.93
N VAL A 388 -9.27 -11.61 14.86
CA VAL A 388 -10.02 -12.88 14.88
C VAL A 388 -10.97 -12.99 13.69
N THR A 389 -11.81 -11.98 13.43
CA THR A 389 -12.87 -12.08 12.41
C THR A 389 -12.39 -11.89 10.97
N TYR A 390 -11.36 -11.07 10.75
CA TYR A 390 -10.76 -10.91 9.42
C TYR A 390 -9.68 -11.93 9.12
N GLY A 391 -9.25 -12.69 10.12
CA GLY A 391 -8.16 -13.66 9.99
C GLY A 391 -6.93 -12.94 9.43
N ILE A 392 -6.53 -11.85 10.10
CA ILE A 392 -5.31 -11.11 9.77
C ILE A 392 -4.14 -11.99 10.20
N GLY A 393 -3.88 -13.04 9.41
CA GLY A 393 -2.54 -13.58 9.30
C GLY A 393 -1.68 -12.40 8.89
N ILE A 394 -0.95 -11.86 9.86
CA ILE A 394 0.14 -10.92 9.62
C ILE A 394 0.96 -11.58 8.50
N PRO A 395 1.07 -10.97 7.30
CA PRO A 395 1.79 -11.60 6.20
C PRO A 395 3.17 -11.94 6.74
N ARG A 396 3.55 -13.22 6.63
CA ARG A 396 4.77 -13.68 7.32
C ARG A 396 5.92 -12.81 6.82
N PRO A 397 6.87 -12.40 7.67
CA PRO A 397 8.02 -11.62 7.21
C PRO A 397 8.73 -12.30 6.05
N SER A 398 8.70 -13.64 5.97
CA SER A 398 9.11 -14.44 4.81
C SER A 398 8.43 -14.06 3.51
N ASP A 399 7.11 -13.85 3.48
CA ASP A 399 6.35 -13.62 2.24
C ASP A 399 6.67 -12.22 1.66
N LEU A 400 6.90 -11.24 2.53
CA LEU A 400 7.38 -9.91 2.16
C LEU A 400 8.87 -9.95 1.77
N LEU A 401 9.68 -10.72 2.51
CA LEU A 401 11.10 -10.93 2.20
C LEU A 401 11.31 -11.75 0.92
N ASP A 402 10.42 -12.65 0.52
CA ASP A 402 10.54 -13.41 -0.74
C ASP A 402 10.15 -12.57 -1.95
N ILE A 403 9.24 -11.60 -1.79
CA ILE A 403 8.98 -10.57 -2.80
C ILE A 403 10.19 -9.65 -2.99
N VAL A 404 10.95 -9.36 -1.92
CA VAL A 404 12.14 -8.49 -1.97
C VAL A 404 13.42 -9.26 -2.36
N ARG A 405 13.70 -10.42 -1.77
CA ARG A 405 14.85 -11.31 -2.05
C ARG A 405 14.69 -12.07 -3.37
N GLY A 406 13.45 -12.29 -3.83
CA GLY A 406 13.16 -12.79 -5.18
C GLY A 406 13.48 -11.79 -6.30
N ALA A 407 13.96 -10.59 -5.96
CA ALA A 407 14.56 -9.62 -6.89
C ALA A 407 16.10 -9.56 -6.81
N ASP A 408 16.71 -10.27 -5.85
CA ASP A 408 18.13 -10.18 -5.48
C ASP A 408 18.91 -11.49 -5.77
N ARG A 409 18.31 -12.39 -6.57
CA ARG A 409 18.96 -13.57 -7.15
C ARG A 409 19.05 -13.42 -8.67
N ARG A 410 20.07 -12.69 -9.11
CA ARG A 410 20.68 -12.77 -10.44
C ARG A 410 22.19 -12.78 -10.24
#